data_AF-A0A2T0K0F3-F1
#
_entry.id   AF-A0A2T0K0F3-F1
#
_cell.length_a   1.000
_cell.length_b   1.000
_cell.length_c   1.000
_cell.angle_alpha   90.00
_cell.angle_beta   90.00
_cell.angle_gamma   90.00
#
_symmetry.space_group_name_H-M   'P 1'
#
loop_
_entity.id
_entity.type
_entity.pdbx_description
1 polymer ?
#
loop_
_entity_poly.entity_id
_entity_poly.type
_entity_poly.pdbx_seq_one_letter_code
_entity_poly.pdbx_strand_id
1 'polypeptide(L)'
;MIGTRRRVAGGKMRYAGQWALVGLYLLGSFGILLLAVIRSGDWGALLDPGLERLDDPKVSMTAGWDSIWNPLAFLLAIARLTAMLVVPVATIGVLLGGSSLVIAVRARDRRGIGRSLLLIVVWLGLFALAFTPYGGQLHNWLAD
;
A
#
# COMPACT_ATOMS: atom_id res chain seq x y z
N MET A 1 30.32 -24.40 2.29
CA MET A 1 28.93 -24.22 2.81
C MET A 1 28.41 -22.76 2.76
N ILE A 2 28.93 -21.87 1.90
CA ILE A 2 28.59 -20.42 1.92
C ILE A 2 27.43 -20.05 0.96
N GLY A 3 27.13 -20.90 -0.04
CA GLY A 3 26.16 -20.59 -1.11
C GLY A 3 24.68 -20.66 -0.72
N THR A 4 24.31 -21.39 0.33
CA THR A 4 22.91 -21.58 0.73
C THR A 4 22.37 -20.42 1.56
N ARG A 5 23.18 -19.78 2.41
CA ARG A 5 22.72 -18.64 3.25
C ARG A 5 22.38 -17.39 2.45
N ARG A 6 23.14 -17.06 1.38
CA ARG A 6 22.87 -15.88 0.53
C ARG A 6 21.56 -15.99 -0.26
N ARG A 7 21.20 -17.17 -0.77
CA ARG A 7 19.92 -17.37 -1.48
C ARG A 7 18.72 -17.25 -0.56
N VAL A 8 18.81 -17.77 0.67
CA VAL A 8 17.74 -17.67 1.67
C VAL A 8 17.57 -16.23 2.15
N ALA A 9 18.66 -15.48 2.34
CA ALA A 9 18.62 -14.07 2.71
C ALA A 9 17.98 -13.21 1.59
N GLY A 10 18.38 -13.41 0.32
CA GLY A 10 17.81 -12.69 -0.81
C GLY A 10 16.31 -12.96 -1.04
N GLY A 11 15.85 -14.20 -0.78
CA GLY A 11 14.42 -14.54 -0.80
C GLY A 11 13.64 -13.84 0.30
N LYS A 12 14.12 -13.89 1.55
CA LYS A 12 13.46 -13.22 2.69
C LYS A 12 13.39 -11.70 2.51
N MET A 13 14.46 -11.09 2.00
CA MET A 13 14.56 -9.65 1.81
C MET A 13 13.60 -9.14 0.72
N ARG A 14 13.38 -9.93 -0.34
CA ARG A 14 12.35 -9.63 -1.37
C ARG A 14 10.94 -9.66 -0.82
N TYR A 15 10.59 -10.71 -0.08
CA TYR A 15 9.26 -10.80 0.53
C TYR A 15 9.03 -9.71 1.57
N ALA A 16 10.05 -9.40 2.39
CA ALA A 16 9.99 -8.29 3.34
C ALA A 16 9.78 -6.96 2.62
N GLY A 17 10.47 -6.71 1.51
CA GLY A 17 10.26 -5.52 0.69
C GLY A 17 8.84 -5.40 0.12
N GLN A 18 8.28 -6.49 -0.40
CA GLN A 18 6.90 -6.47 -0.91
C GLN A 18 5.87 -6.23 0.20
N TRP A 19 6.03 -6.87 1.36
CA TRP A 19 5.16 -6.62 2.50
C TRP A 19 5.32 -5.22 3.08
N ALA A 20 6.53 -4.67 3.09
CA ALA A 20 6.77 -3.28 3.48
C ALA A 20 6.07 -2.31 2.53
N LEU A 21 6.12 -2.54 1.21
CA LEU A 21 5.41 -1.72 0.23
C LEU A 21 3.89 -1.79 0.39
N VAL A 22 3.33 -3.00 0.60
CA VAL A 22 1.89 -3.16 0.89
C VAL A 22 1.52 -2.46 2.19
N GLY A 23 2.32 -2.62 3.23
CA GLY A 23 2.11 -1.95 4.51
C GLY A 23 2.14 -0.43 4.38
N LEU A 24 3.12 0.10 3.65
CA LEU A 24 3.23 1.54 3.39
C LEU A 24 2.04 2.07 2.59
N TYR A 25 1.60 1.29 1.57
CA TYR A 25 0.41 1.61 0.78
C TYR A 25 -0.84 1.71 1.66
N LEU A 26 -1.09 0.68 2.47
CA LEU A 26 -2.28 0.60 3.33
C LEU A 26 -2.25 1.65 4.43
N LEU A 27 -1.09 1.88 5.04
CA LEU A 27 -0.92 2.87 6.10
C LEU A 27 -1.13 4.30 5.56
N GLY A 28 -0.60 4.61 4.38
CA GLY A 28 -0.80 5.91 3.74
C GLY A 28 -2.27 6.13 3.35
N SER A 29 -2.85 5.19 2.61
CA SER A 29 -4.22 5.34 2.10
C SER A 29 -5.28 5.25 3.20
N PHE A 30 -5.33 4.15 3.94
CA PHE A 30 -6.36 3.91 4.95
C PHE A 30 -6.03 4.56 6.29
N GLY A 31 -4.77 4.77 6.65
CA GLY A 31 -4.42 5.41 7.92
C GLY A 31 -4.88 6.86 7.98
N ILE A 32 -4.75 7.61 6.88
CA ILE A 32 -5.21 8.99 6.79
C ILE A 32 -6.74 9.05 6.73
N LEU A 33 -7.36 8.15 5.97
CA LEU A 33 -8.81 8.02 5.96
C LEU A 33 -9.35 7.78 7.38
N LEU A 34 -8.73 6.87 8.14
CA LEU A 34 -9.14 6.58 9.51
C LEU A 34 -8.99 7.79 10.43
N LEU A 35 -7.89 8.55 10.30
CA LEU A 35 -7.67 9.77 11.07
C LEU A 35 -8.71 10.85 10.75
N ALA A 36 -9.04 11.03 9.46
CA ALA A 36 -10.07 11.98 9.02
C ALA A 36 -11.46 11.58 9.53
N VAL A 37 -11.79 10.29 9.50
CA VAL A 37 -13.04 9.73 10.05
C VAL A 37 -13.12 9.92 11.57
N ILE A 38 -12.06 9.61 12.31
CA ILE A 38 -12.03 9.78 13.77
C ILE A 38 -12.23 11.25 14.14
N ARG A 39 -11.63 12.17 13.37
CA ARG A 39 -11.73 13.61 13.60
C ARG A 39 -13.12 14.16 13.26
N SER A 40 -13.67 13.78 12.12
CA SER A 40 -15.00 14.22 11.66
C SER A 40 -16.13 13.55 12.43
N GLY A 41 -15.88 12.38 13.02
CA GLY A 41 -16.89 11.54 13.67
C GLY A 41 -17.77 10.77 12.68
N ASP A 42 -17.56 10.92 11.37
CA ASP A 42 -18.37 10.29 10.32
C ASP A 42 -17.77 8.96 9.85
N TRP A 43 -18.12 7.88 10.57
CA TRP A 43 -17.72 6.52 10.21
C TRP A 43 -18.30 6.06 8.86
N GLY A 44 -19.36 6.70 8.36
CA GLY A 44 -19.91 6.42 7.03
C GLY A 44 -18.96 6.80 5.90
N ALA A 45 -18.06 7.76 6.14
CA ALA A 45 -17.06 8.18 5.16
C ALA A 45 -15.96 7.12 4.90
N LEU A 46 -15.90 6.04 5.69
CA LEU A 46 -15.08 4.85 5.35
C LEU A 46 -15.55 4.15 4.07
N LEU A 47 -16.83 4.26 3.74
CA LEU A 47 -17.42 3.62 2.55
C LEU A 47 -17.62 4.59 1.39
N ASP A 48 -17.55 5.89 1.67
CA ASP A 48 -17.82 6.98 0.73
C ASP A 48 -16.92 8.19 1.08
N PRO A 49 -15.61 8.09 0.79
CA PRO A 49 -14.64 9.13 1.11
C PRO A 49 -14.78 10.31 0.14
N GLY A 50 -14.91 11.52 0.66
CA GLY A 50 -15.00 12.73 -0.15
C GLY A 50 -14.78 14.01 0.65
N LEU A 51 -14.36 15.07 -0.04
CA LEU A 51 -14.11 16.39 0.57
C LEU A 51 -15.34 16.94 1.29
N GLU A 52 -16.53 16.72 0.73
CA GLU A 52 -17.79 17.19 1.31
C GLU A 52 -18.07 16.60 2.70
N ARG A 53 -17.48 15.43 3.02
CA ARG A 53 -17.70 14.73 4.30
C ARG A 53 -16.49 14.81 5.24
N LEU A 54 -15.28 14.76 4.70
CA LEU A 54 -14.04 14.63 5.47
C LEU A 54 -13.16 15.89 5.47
N ASP A 55 -13.60 16.96 4.79
CA ASP A 55 -12.77 18.14 4.46
C ASP A 55 -11.50 17.76 3.67
N ASP A 56 -10.64 18.75 3.40
CA ASP A 56 -9.33 18.54 2.78
C ASP A 56 -8.47 17.61 3.69
N PRO A 57 -7.88 16.53 3.17
CA PRO A 57 -7.07 15.60 3.96
C PRO A 57 -5.90 16.29 4.70
N LYS A 58 -5.44 17.46 4.25
CA LYS A 58 -4.43 18.29 4.93
C LYS A 58 -4.95 18.86 6.24
N VAL A 59 -6.25 19.18 6.31
CA VAL A 59 -6.88 19.77 7.51
C VAL A 59 -6.83 18.79 8.67
N SER A 60 -6.87 17.48 8.42
CA SER A 60 -6.72 16.41 9.42
C SER A 60 -5.42 16.49 10.23
N MET A 61 -4.40 17.22 9.76
CA MET A 61 -3.10 17.33 10.39
C MET A 61 -3.06 18.43 11.45
N THR A 62 -3.00 18.04 12.71
CA THR A 62 -2.95 18.97 13.86
C THR A 62 -1.65 19.76 13.99
N ALA A 63 -0.56 19.39 13.30
CA ALA A 63 0.78 19.98 13.47
C ALA A 63 1.34 20.75 12.26
N GLY A 64 0.49 21.12 11.29
CA GLY A 64 0.91 21.90 10.12
C GLY A 64 1.67 21.07 9.07
N TRP A 65 1.38 21.33 7.80
CA TRP A 65 1.94 20.60 6.66
C TRP A 65 3.41 20.97 6.38
N ASP A 66 3.82 22.19 6.75
CA ASP A 66 5.16 22.74 6.50
C ASP A 66 6.26 22.23 7.46
N SER A 67 5.91 21.40 8.46
CA SER A 67 6.90 20.85 9.39
C SER A 67 7.47 19.53 8.86
N ILE A 68 8.73 19.58 8.39
CA ILE A 68 9.52 18.42 7.92
C ILE A 68 9.61 17.30 8.99
N TRP A 69 9.40 17.63 10.26
CA TRP A 69 9.45 16.70 11.39
C TRP A 69 8.09 16.14 11.81
N ASN A 70 7.01 16.47 11.10
CA ASN A 70 5.68 15.97 11.43
C ASN A 70 5.48 14.56 10.83
N PRO A 71 5.39 13.49 11.65
CA PRO A 71 5.21 12.14 11.16
C PRO A 71 3.88 11.96 10.39
N LEU A 72 2.87 12.80 10.66
CA LEU A 72 1.63 12.82 9.89
C LEU A 72 1.84 13.39 8.49
N ALA A 73 2.67 14.42 8.32
CA ALA A 73 3.02 14.97 7.01
C ALA A 73 3.73 13.91 6.14
N PHE A 74 4.60 13.09 6.75
CA PHE A 74 5.20 11.93 6.08
C PHE A 74 4.15 10.92 5.62
N LEU A 75 3.15 10.61 6.45
CA LEU A 75 2.08 9.70 6.08
C LEU A 75 1.27 10.21 4.88
N LEU A 76 0.99 11.51 4.78
CA LEU A 76 0.29 12.10 3.63
C LEU A 76 1.15 12.21 2.39
N ALA A 77 2.43 12.55 2.52
CA ALA A 77 3.35 12.49 1.41
C ALA A 77 3.40 11.06 0.84
N ILE A 78 3.49 10.06 1.73
CA ILE A 78 3.37 8.65 1.37
C ILE A 78 2.01 8.39 0.74
N ALA A 79 0.89 8.82 1.31
CA ALA A 79 -0.45 8.55 0.80
C ALA A 79 -0.68 9.15 -0.59
N ARG A 80 -0.23 10.38 -0.84
CA ARG A 80 -0.24 11.01 -2.17
C ARG A 80 0.63 10.27 -3.16
N LEU A 81 1.87 9.94 -2.79
CA LEU A 81 2.75 9.11 -3.60
C LEU A 81 2.08 7.77 -3.92
N THR A 82 1.41 7.19 -2.93
CA THR A 82 0.70 5.93 -3.03
C THR A 82 -0.49 6.03 -3.99
N ALA A 83 -1.29 7.09 -3.88
CA ALA A 83 -2.42 7.35 -4.77
C ALA A 83 -1.97 7.57 -6.23
N MET A 84 -0.90 8.32 -6.43
CA MET A 84 -0.32 8.57 -7.75
C MET A 84 0.38 7.34 -8.33
N LEU A 85 0.98 6.51 -7.48
CA LEU A 85 1.81 5.38 -7.90
C LEU A 85 1.13 4.03 -7.70
N VAL A 86 -0.15 3.94 -7.34
CA VAL A 86 -0.82 2.66 -7.07
C VAL A 86 -0.72 1.71 -8.26
N VAL A 87 -0.96 2.21 -9.46
CA VAL A 87 -0.91 1.43 -10.70
C VAL A 87 0.51 0.94 -10.98
N PRO A 88 1.54 1.80 -11.05
CA PRO A 88 2.91 1.32 -11.27
C PRO A 88 3.43 0.44 -10.12
N VAL A 89 3.14 0.75 -8.86
CA VAL A 89 3.58 -0.04 -7.70
C VAL A 89 2.92 -1.42 -7.69
N ALA A 90 1.62 -1.50 -7.93
CA ALA A 90 0.91 -2.78 -8.01
C ALA A 90 1.38 -3.60 -9.22
N THR A 91 1.65 -2.96 -10.36
CA THR A 91 2.22 -3.63 -11.54
C THR A 91 3.58 -4.25 -11.22
N ILE A 92 4.49 -3.47 -10.60
CA ILE A 92 5.80 -3.98 -10.14
C ILE A 92 5.63 -5.10 -9.11
N GLY A 93 4.67 -4.95 -8.19
CA GLY A 93 4.32 -5.95 -7.18
C GLY A 93 3.93 -7.29 -7.80
N VAL A 94 3.04 -7.28 -8.80
CA VAL A 94 2.63 -8.48 -9.55
C VAL A 94 3.81 -9.09 -10.32
N LEU A 95 4.64 -8.29 -10.99
CA LEU A 95 5.81 -8.79 -11.73
C LEU A 95 6.84 -9.45 -10.78
N LEU A 96 7.09 -8.84 -9.62
CA LEU A 96 7.96 -9.39 -8.59
C LEU A 96 7.35 -10.66 -7.96
N GLY A 97 6.04 -10.69 -7.73
CA GLY A 97 5.32 -11.89 -7.29
C GLY A 97 5.41 -13.04 -8.30
N GLY A 98 5.18 -12.74 -9.58
CA GLY A 98 5.26 -13.69 -10.68
C GLY A 98 6.66 -14.27 -10.87
N SER A 99 7.69 -13.42 -10.84
CA SER A 99 9.09 -13.90 -10.88
C SER A 99 9.45 -14.75 -9.66
N SER A 100 8.94 -14.41 -8.47
CA SER A 100 9.07 -15.25 -7.25
C SER A 100 8.43 -16.62 -7.44
N LEU A 101 7.23 -16.65 -8.01
CA LEU A 101 6.49 -17.87 -8.29
C LEU A 101 7.26 -18.77 -9.26
N VAL A 102 7.74 -18.23 -10.38
CA VAL A 102 8.54 -19.00 -11.36
C VAL A 102 9.77 -19.62 -10.71
N ILE A 103 10.48 -18.86 -9.87
CA ILE A 103 11.65 -19.37 -9.14
C ILE A 103 11.25 -20.49 -8.17
N ALA A 104 10.17 -20.31 -7.41
CA ALA A 104 9.70 -21.29 -6.43
C ALA A 104 9.20 -22.58 -7.09
N VAL A 105 8.50 -22.48 -8.22
CA VAL A 105 8.05 -23.62 -9.04
C VAL A 105 9.24 -24.42 -9.56
N ARG A 106 10.26 -23.75 -10.13
CA ARG A 106 11.49 -24.40 -10.59
C ARG A 106 12.23 -25.10 -9.45
N ALA A 107 12.22 -24.52 -8.25
CA ALA A 107 12.83 -25.11 -7.06
C ALA A 107 11.96 -26.18 -6.37
N ARG A 108 10.75 -26.46 -6.86
CA ARG A 108 9.71 -27.30 -6.20
C ARG A 108 9.45 -26.90 -4.73
N ASP A 109 9.63 -25.63 -4.38
CA ASP A 109 9.38 -25.11 -3.03
C ASP A 109 7.89 -24.77 -2.86
N ARG A 110 7.13 -25.72 -2.30
CA ARG A 110 5.68 -25.55 -2.05
C ARG A 110 5.36 -24.35 -1.16
N ARG A 111 6.21 -24.01 -0.18
CA ARG A 111 5.98 -22.86 0.71
C ARG A 111 6.24 -21.54 -0.01
N GLY A 112 7.29 -21.49 -0.82
CA GLY A 112 7.59 -20.33 -1.68
C GLY A 112 6.49 -20.05 -2.70
N ILE A 113 5.90 -21.10 -3.29
CA ILE A 113 4.76 -21.00 -4.21
C ILE A 113 3.55 -20.35 -3.51
N GLY A 114 3.13 -20.90 -2.36
CA GLY A 114 1.99 -20.36 -1.62
C GLY A 114 2.14 -18.89 -1.22
N ARG A 115 3.33 -18.51 -0.75
CA ARG A 115 3.63 -17.10 -0.41
C ARG A 115 3.60 -16.19 -1.63
N SER A 116 4.16 -16.63 -2.75
CA SER A 116 4.18 -15.85 -3.99
C SER A 116 2.76 -15.64 -4.53
N LEU A 117 1.93 -16.69 -4.50
CA LEU A 117 0.52 -16.61 -4.90
C LEU A 117 -0.27 -15.65 -4.01
N LEU A 118 -0.12 -15.75 -2.69
CA LEU A 118 -0.77 -14.82 -1.75
C LEU A 118 -0.41 -13.36 -2.07
N LEU A 119 0.87 -13.08 -2.33
CA LEU A 119 1.32 -11.74 -2.67
C LEU A 119 0.77 -11.25 -4.00
N ILE A 120 0.72 -12.11 -5.02
CA ILE A 120 0.08 -11.78 -6.31
C ILE A 120 -1.40 -11.43 -6.09
N VAL A 121 -2.12 -12.25 -5.32
CA VAL A 121 -3.55 -12.02 -5.02
C VAL A 121 -3.75 -10.71 -4.28
N VAL A 122 -2.91 -10.39 -3.29
CA VAL A 122 -2.95 -9.11 -2.57
C VAL A 122 -2.73 -7.94 -3.53
N TRP A 123 -1.70 -7.99 -4.38
CA TRP A 123 -1.44 -6.93 -5.34
C TRP A 123 -2.55 -6.76 -6.37
N LEU A 124 -3.11 -7.87 -6.87
CA LEU A 124 -4.26 -7.84 -7.77
C LEU A 124 -5.51 -7.29 -7.09
N GLY A 125 -5.73 -7.60 -5.81
CA GLY A 125 -6.82 -7.04 -5.01
C GLY A 125 -6.68 -5.53 -4.83
N LEU A 126 -5.48 -5.05 -4.50
CA LEU A 126 -5.19 -3.62 -4.42
C LEU A 126 -5.36 -2.92 -5.78
N PHE A 127 -4.90 -3.57 -6.85
CA PHE A 127 -5.08 -3.08 -8.21
C PHE A 127 -6.57 -2.98 -8.56
N ALA A 128 -7.34 -4.05 -8.37
CA ALA A 128 -8.78 -4.04 -8.60
C ALA A 128 -9.49 -2.96 -7.77
N LEU A 129 -9.14 -2.82 -6.48
CA LEU A 129 -9.69 -1.78 -5.62
C LEU A 129 -9.40 -0.38 -6.17
N ALA A 130 -8.18 -0.12 -6.65
CA ALA A 130 -7.81 1.15 -7.24
C ALA A 130 -8.64 1.53 -8.47
N PHE A 131 -9.13 0.53 -9.22
CA PHE A 131 -10.00 0.73 -10.39
C PHE A 131 -11.51 0.72 -10.04
N THR A 132 -11.89 0.49 -8.79
CA THR A 132 -13.28 0.68 -8.37
C THR A 132 -13.62 2.16 -8.23
N PRO A 133 -14.91 2.55 -8.33
CA PRO A 133 -15.35 3.92 -8.06
C PRO A 133 -14.89 4.41 -6.67
N TYR A 134 -14.92 3.53 -5.67
CA TYR A 134 -14.41 3.79 -4.33
C TYR A 134 -12.91 4.12 -4.33
N GLY A 135 -12.09 3.33 -5.03
CA GLY A 135 -10.65 3.59 -5.15
C GLY A 135 -10.36 4.92 -5.86
N GLY A 136 -11.15 5.25 -6.89
CA GLY A 136 -11.07 6.55 -7.56
C GLY A 136 -11.40 7.72 -6.64
N GLN A 137 -12.48 7.64 -5.88
CA GLN A 137 -12.85 8.65 -4.88
C GLN A 137 -11.77 8.81 -3.81
N LEU A 138 -11.27 7.69 -3.26
CA LEU A 138 -10.20 7.71 -2.25
C LEU A 138 -8.92 8.34 -2.80
N HIS A 139 -8.50 7.99 -4.02
CA HIS A 139 -7.31 8.57 -4.64
C HIS A 139 -7.48 10.04 -4.97
N ASN A 140 -8.64 10.45 -5.48
CA ASN A 140 -8.92 11.85 -5.75
C ASN A 140 -8.94 12.68 -4.46
N TRP A 141 -9.59 12.17 -3.41
CA TRP A 141 -9.58 12.82 -2.10
C TRP A 141 -8.17 12.94 -1.53
N LEU A 142 -7.34 11.87 -1.60
CA LEU A 142 -5.94 11.93 -1.15
C LEU A 142 -5.06 12.85 -2.00
N ALA A 143 -5.39 13.04 -3.28
CA ALA A 143 -4.63 13.86 -4.21
C ALA A 143 -4.91 15.36 -4.04
N ASP A 144 -6.11 15.73 -3.59
CA ASP A 144 -6.49 17.12 -3.31
C ASP A 144 -5.64 17.74 -2.18
#